data_AF-A0A9R0JQ27-F1
#
_entry.id   AF-A0A9R0JQ27-F1
#
_cell.length_a   1.000
_cell.length_b   1.000
_cell.length_c   1.000
_cell.angle_alpha   90.00
_cell.angle_beta   90.00
_cell.angle_gamma   90.00
#
_symmetry.space_group_name_H-M   'P 1'
#
loop_
_entity.id
_entity.type
_entity.pdbx_description
1 polymer ?
#
loop_
_entity_poly.entity_id
_entity_poly.type
_entity_poly.pdbx_seq_one_letter_code
_entity_poly.pdbx_strand_id
1 'polypeptide(L)'
;MCHDASVEELADYISAAEVAKVADATEFPDRIRTVQRFQAEKKRKIPQLSSQKPKKRPEKPLVRKFSKQMVGFGLPGCPPVVSHRYLPDEAVGPPYFYYENVALTPVGVWEHISRFLYDIQPEFVDSIHFSAAARKRGYIHNLPIMNRKPLLPIPPKTIHEAIPDTATWWPSWDTRTKLNCLLTCIGSAQLTERIRNKVKSGHPSDDDIKFVIEQCKKWNLVWVGKNRVAVLEPEDMEMLLGFPKCYTRGVSRTDRYKALGNSFQIDTVAYHLSVLKPMYPNGMNVLSLFSGIGGAEIALHKLGIPLNNVVSVEISSVNRKIVNQWWEETEQKGRLIHVADVRKINNSTIDGWIDELNGFDLVIGGSPCNNLAGGNRRTRDGLEGEHSCLFYEYYRILDYVRTAMKRRAAASCRFD
;
A
#
# COMPACT_ATOMS: atom_id res chain seq x y z
N MET A 1 5.97 16.12 32.61
CA MET A 1 6.09 17.10 31.53
C MET A 1 5.23 16.62 30.38
N CYS A 2 4.07 17.24 30.16
CA CYS A 2 3.25 16.95 28.99
C CYS A 2 3.99 17.49 27.77
N HIS A 3 4.45 16.61 26.89
CA HIS A 3 4.86 17.01 25.55
C HIS A 3 3.60 17.38 24.80
N ASP A 4 3.44 18.66 24.45
CA ASP A 4 2.46 19.09 23.46
C ASP A 4 2.85 18.42 22.14
N ALA A 5 2.05 17.44 21.72
CA ALA A 5 2.21 16.77 20.43
C ALA A 5 2.10 17.81 19.30
N SER A 6 2.97 17.73 18.30
CA SER A 6 2.93 18.67 17.18
C SER A 6 1.64 18.51 16.38
N VAL A 7 1.21 19.55 15.66
CA VAL A 7 0.01 19.51 14.80
C VAL A 7 0.11 18.40 13.75
N GLU A 8 1.32 18.12 13.27
CA GLU A 8 1.62 17.04 12.32
C GLU A 8 1.46 15.65 12.96
N GLU A 9 1.95 15.46 14.20
CA GLU A 9 1.77 14.22 14.95
C GLU A 9 0.29 13.94 15.26
N LEU A 10 -0.47 14.99 15.59
CA LEU A 10 -1.92 14.91 15.80
C LEU A 10 -2.66 14.55 14.50
N ALA A 11 -2.29 15.14 13.36
CA ALA A 11 -2.88 14.84 12.06
C ALA A 11 -2.58 13.39 11.63
N ASP A 12 -1.33 12.94 11.80
CA ASP A 12 -0.93 11.55 11.54
C ASP A 12 -1.71 10.57 12.42
N TYR A 13 -1.89 10.88 13.71
CA TYR A 13 -2.63 10.02 14.63
C TYR A 13 -4.12 9.91 14.27
N ILE A 14 -4.75 11.03 13.89
CA ILE A 14 -6.15 11.07 13.45
C ILE A 14 -6.31 10.26 12.16
N SER A 15 -5.45 10.50 11.16
CA SER A 15 -5.49 9.79 9.88
C SER A 15 -5.31 8.28 10.06
N ALA A 16 -4.31 7.86 10.84
CA ALA A 16 -4.08 6.44 11.15
C ALA A 16 -5.26 5.80 11.90
N ALA A 17 -5.86 6.50 12.88
CA ALA A 17 -7.02 6.02 13.62
C ALA A 17 -8.28 5.91 12.75
N GLU A 18 -8.37 6.66 11.66
CA GLU A 18 -9.45 6.61 10.67
C GLU A 18 -9.25 5.45 9.70
N VAL A 19 -8.04 5.28 9.16
CA VAL A 19 -7.66 4.11 8.35
C VAL A 19 -7.98 2.80 9.10
N ALA A 20 -7.69 2.76 10.41
CA ALA A 20 -7.98 1.61 11.26
C ALA A 20 -9.46 1.21 11.30
N LYS A 21 -10.39 2.18 11.18
CA LYS A 21 -11.85 1.90 11.20
C LYS A 21 -12.35 1.28 9.89
N VAL A 22 -11.64 1.49 8.78
CA VAL A 22 -12.07 1.03 7.44
C VAL A 22 -11.35 -0.26 7.02
N ALA A 23 -10.34 -0.69 7.78
CA ALA A 23 -9.45 -1.80 7.43
C ALA A 23 -9.81 -3.14 8.09
N ASP A 24 -11.04 -3.37 8.59
CA ASP A 24 -11.39 -4.63 9.27
C ASP A 24 -11.14 -5.84 8.35
N ALA A 25 -10.14 -6.65 8.72
CA ALA A 25 -9.73 -7.84 8.00
C ALA A 25 -10.71 -9.02 8.14
N THR A 26 -11.71 -8.92 9.03
CA THR A 26 -12.65 -10.02 9.35
C THR A 26 -13.93 -10.04 8.51
N GLU A 27 -14.12 -9.12 7.56
CA GLU A 27 -15.32 -9.11 6.67
C GLU A 27 -15.32 -10.21 5.58
N PHE A 28 -14.47 -11.23 5.69
CA PHE A 28 -14.42 -12.36 4.76
C PHE A 28 -14.93 -13.65 5.42
N PRO A 29 -16.15 -14.12 5.09
CA PRO A 29 -16.47 -15.54 5.27
C PRO A 29 -15.85 -16.34 4.11
N ASP A 30 -14.94 -17.25 4.46
CA ASP A 30 -14.54 -18.37 3.62
C ASP A 30 -15.78 -19.15 3.16
N ARG A 31 -16.23 -18.92 1.93
CA ARG A 31 -17.10 -19.84 1.19
C ARG A 31 -16.74 -19.82 -0.27
N ILE A 32 -15.77 -20.66 -0.64
CA ILE A 32 -15.77 -21.32 -1.94
C ILE A 32 -17.06 -22.18 -1.95
N ARG A 33 -18.19 -21.59 -2.38
CA ARG A 33 -19.40 -22.35 -2.66
C ARG A 33 -19.49 -22.55 -4.17
N THR A 34 -19.24 -23.79 -4.56
CA THR A 34 -19.54 -24.39 -5.85
C THR A 34 -20.88 -23.87 -6.38
N VAL A 35 -20.86 -23.25 -7.56
CA VAL A 35 -22.05 -22.74 -8.23
C VAL A 35 -22.86 -23.93 -8.75
N GLN A 36 -23.84 -24.40 -7.96
CA GLN A 36 -24.95 -25.18 -8.49
C GLN A 36 -26.09 -24.22 -8.84
N ARG A 37 -26.34 -24.06 -10.14
CA ARG A 37 -27.49 -23.36 -10.70
C ARG A 37 -28.78 -24.09 -10.27
N PHE A 38 -29.63 -23.41 -9.53
CA PHE A 38 -31.07 -23.71 -9.52
C PHE A 38 -31.83 -22.50 -10.06
N GLN A 39 -32.45 -22.70 -11.22
CA GLN A 39 -33.42 -21.80 -11.80
C GLN A 39 -34.69 -21.86 -10.95
N ALA A 40 -35.17 -20.71 -10.48
CA ALA A 40 -36.52 -20.59 -9.93
C ALA A 40 -37.24 -19.42 -10.60
N GLU A 41 -38.36 -19.78 -11.19
CA GLU A 41 -39.28 -19.07 -12.05
C GLU A 41 -39.70 -17.66 -11.60
N LYS A 42 -39.72 -16.74 -12.58
CA LYS A 42 -40.38 -15.44 -12.50
C LYS A 42 -41.90 -15.63 -12.50
N LYS A 43 -42.61 -15.10 -11.49
CA LYS A 43 -44.02 -14.73 -11.61
C LYS A 43 -44.20 -13.21 -11.49
N ARG A 44 -44.69 -12.64 -12.60
CA ARG A 44 -45.12 -11.24 -12.79
C ARG A 44 -46.33 -10.92 -11.90
N LYS A 45 -46.35 -9.74 -11.29
CA LYS A 45 -47.59 -9.03 -10.92
C LYS A 45 -47.52 -7.58 -11.44
N ILE A 46 -48.63 -7.17 -12.05
CA ILE A 46 -48.88 -5.91 -12.77
C ILE A 46 -49.08 -4.75 -11.76
N PRO A 47 -48.71 -3.49 -12.08
CA PRO A 47 -48.76 -2.37 -11.12
C PRO A 47 -50.15 -1.70 -11.09
N GLN A 48 -50.65 -1.39 -9.89
CA GLN A 48 -51.74 -0.43 -9.71
C GLN A 48 -51.16 0.97 -9.42
N LEU A 49 -51.67 1.93 -10.18
CA LEU A 49 -51.29 3.33 -10.20
C LEU A 49 -52.02 4.08 -9.06
N SER A 50 -51.29 4.61 -8.08
CA SER A 50 -51.82 5.63 -7.18
C SER A 50 -50.80 6.73 -6.95
N SER A 51 -51.21 7.94 -7.29
CA SER A 51 -50.52 9.22 -7.22
C SER A 51 -50.07 9.59 -5.79
N GLN A 52 -48.77 9.71 -5.55
CA GLN A 52 -48.23 10.45 -4.39
C GLN A 52 -46.93 11.20 -4.74
N LYS A 53 -46.89 12.46 -4.27
CA LYS A 53 -45.91 13.54 -4.49
C LYS A 53 -44.43 13.11 -4.34
N PRO A 54 -43.47 13.78 -5.02
CA PRO A 54 -42.07 13.39 -4.99
C PRO A 54 -41.46 13.71 -3.60
N LYS A 55 -41.36 12.69 -2.75
CA LYS A 55 -40.45 12.72 -1.60
C LYS A 55 -39.03 12.64 -2.14
N LYS A 56 -38.26 13.72 -2.02
CA LYS A 56 -36.80 13.72 -2.19
C LYS A 56 -36.21 12.59 -1.35
N ARG A 57 -35.78 11.50 -2.00
CA ARG A 57 -34.96 10.48 -1.36
C ARG A 57 -33.59 11.12 -1.08
N PRO A 58 -33.02 10.95 0.12
CA PRO A 58 -31.60 11.25 0.29
C PRO A 58 -30.84 10.28 -0.62
N GLU A 59 -30.14 10.84 -1.61
CA GLU A 59 -29.20 10.08 -2.42
C GLU A 59 -28.18 9.44 -1.48
N LYS A 60 -28.24 8.12 -1.35
CA LYS A 60 -27.15 7.36 -0.74
C LYS A 60 -25.95 7.53 -1.67
N PRO A 61 -24.76 7.90 -1.18
CA PRO A 61 -23.58 7.99 -2.01
C PRO A 61 -23.37 6.64 -2.70
N LEU A 62 -23.23 6.66 -4.02
CA LEU A 62 -22.98 5.47 -4.83
C LEU A 62 -21.55 4.99 -4.55
N VAL A 63 -21.34 4.27 -3.45
CA VAL A 63 -20.06 3.60 -3.18
C VAL A 63 -19.84 2.57 -4.28
N ARG A 64 -18.82 2.78 -5.12
CA ARG A 64 -18.39 1.78 -6.12
C ARG A 64 -18.19 0.44 -5.41
N LYS A 65 -18.88 -0.60 -5.88
CA LYS A 65 -18.69 -1.96 -5.38
C LYS A 65 -17.34 -2.47 -5.88
N PHE A 66 -16.29 -2.31 -5.06
CA PHE A 66 -15.05 -3.06 -5.25
C PHE A 66 -15.36 -4.56 -5.28
N SER A 67 -14.55 -5.35 -6.00
CA SER A 67 -14.61 -6.79 -5.78
C SER A 67 -14.34 -7.00 -4.28
N LYS A 68 -15.24 -7.69 -3.58
CA LYS A 68 -15.13 -7.81 -2.13
C LYS A 68 -13.76 -8.34 -1.71
N GLN A 69 -13.17 -9.21 -2.54
CA GLN A 69 -11.91 -9.91 -2.28
C GLN A 69 -10.64 -9.13 -2.64
N MET A 70 -10.69 -8.07 -3.45
CA MET A 70 -9.51 -7.26 -3.86
C MET A 70 -8.29 -8.11 -4.25
N VAL A 71 -8.43 -8.86 -5.34
CA VAL A 71 -7.44 -9.83 -5.82
C VAL A 71 -6.58 -9.32 -7.00
N GLY A 72 -6.73 -8.04 -7.37
CA GLY A 72 -6.06 -7.43 -8.52
C GLY A 72 -6.41 -8.10 -9.85
N PHE A 73 -5.41 -8.21 -10.72
CA PHE A 73 -5.47 -8.90 -12.00
C PHE A 73 -5.17 -10.41 -11.87
N GLY A 74 -4.69 -10.86 -10.70
CA GLY A 74 -4.49 -12.26 -10.37
C GLY A 74 -3.59 -12.43 -9.15
N LEU A 75 -3.77 -13.55 -8.43
CA LEU A 75 -2.95 -13.90 -7.26
C LEU A 75 -2.00 -15.06 -7.58
N PRO A 76 -0.89 -15.21 -6.81
CA PRO A 76 0.01 -16.35 -6.96
C PRO A 76 -0.73 -17.70 -6.88
N GLY A 77 -0.48 -18.57 -7.85
CA GLY A 77 -1.07 -19.92 -7.88
C GLY A 77 -2.56 -19.97 -8.23
N CYS A 78 -3.19 -18.83 -8.54
CA CYS A 78 -4.58 -18.76 -9.01
C CYS A 78 -4.62 -18.49 -10.52
N PRO A 79 -5.68 -18.92 -11.24
CA PRO A 79 -5.92 -18.48 -12.60
C PRO A 79 -5.98 -16.94 -12.66
N PRO A 80 -5.43 -16.30 -13.71
CA PRO A 80 -5.50 -14.86 -13.85
C PRO A 80 -6.96 -14.42 -13.95
N VAL A 81 -7.32 -13.40 -13.17
CA VAL A 81 -8.66 -12.79 -13.20
C VAL A 81 -8.79 -11.93 -14.46
N VAL A 82 -7.71 -11.27 -14.84
CA VAL A 82 -7.59 -10.49 -16.08
C VAL A 82 -6.44 -11.07 -16.88
N SER A 83 -6.73 -11.65 -18.03
CA SER A 83 -5.73 -12.21 -18.94
C SER A 83 -5.29 -11.22 -20.03
N HIS A 84 -6.11 -10.21 -20.30
CA HIS A 84 -5.86 -9.19 -21.31
C HIS A 84 -6.29 -7.82 -20.79
N ARG A 85 -5.44 -6.80 -20.99
CA ARG A 85 -5.79 -5.40 -20.79
C ARG A 85 -5.26 -4.58 -21.96
N TYR A 86 -6.08 -3.63 -22.40
CA TYR A 86 -5.64 -2.64 -23.38
C TYR A 86 -4.86 -1.54 -22.67
N LEU A 87 -3.71 -1.18 -23.23
CA LEU A 87 -2.95 0.00 -22.83
C LEU A 87 -2.89 0.93 -24.05
N PRO A 88 -3.11 2.23 -23.90
CA PRO A 88 -2.87 3.18 -24.99
C PRO A 88 -1.41 3.09 -25.46
N ASP A 89 -1.17 3.24 -26.76
CA ASP A 89 0.17 3.18 -27.37
C ASP A 89 1.16 4.14 -26.68
N GLU A 90 0.66 5.29 -26.24
CA GLU A 90 1.44 6.29 -25.52
C GLU A 90 2.00 5.79 -24.19
N ALA A 91 1.32 4.84 -23.55
CA ALA A 91 1.64 4.27 -22.24
C ALA A 91 2.42 2.95 -22.30
N VAL A 92 2.53 2.32 -23.48
CA VAL A 92 3.25 1.05 -23.65
C VAL A 92 4.77 1.28 -23.58
N GLY A 93 5.49 0.26 -23.10
CA GLY A 93 6.94 0.21 -23.13
C GLY A 93 7.65 1.14 -22.12
N PRO A 94 9.00 1.14 -22.15
CA PRO A 94 9.81 1.87 -21.20
C PRO A 94 9.66 3.41 -21.34
N PRO A 95 9.87 4.16 -20.24
CA PRO A 95 9.97 3.64 -18.88
C PRO A 95 8.67 2.95 -18.46
N TYR A 96 8.76 1.79 -17.83
CA TYR A 96 7.64 1.27 -17.07
C TYR A 96 7.32 2.24 -15.94
N PHE A 97 6.06 2.33 -15.53
CA PHE A 97 5.69 3.13 -14.39
C PHE A 97 4.78 2.36 -13.46
N TYR A 98 4.88 2.69 -12.18
CA TYR A 98 4.12 2.05 -11.12
C TYR A 98 3.76 3.07 -10.04
N TYR A 99 2.47 3.36 -9.93
CA TYR A 99 1.94 4.31 -8.96
C TYR A 99 1.02 3.61 -7.97
N GLU A 100 1.25 3.82 -6.68
CA GLU A 100 0.44 3.28 -5.59
C GLU A 100 -0.35 4.38 -4.86
N ASN A 101 -1.56 4.03 -4.44
CA ASN A 101 -2.34 4.83 -3.50
C ASN A 101 -3.29 3.93 -2.69
N VAL A 102 -3.83 4.46 -1.59
CA VAL A 102 -4.86 3.82 -0.76
C VAL A 102 -6.07 3.44 -1.63
N ALA A 103 -6.62 2.23 -1.47
CA ALA A 103 -7.76 1.80 -2.29
C ALA A 103 -9.04 2.58 -1.97
N LEU A 104 -9.27 2.83 -0.69
CA LEU A 104 -10.48 3.46 -0.17
C LEU A 104 -10.32 4.98 -0.16
N THR A 105 -10.48 5.59 -1.34
CA THR A 105 -10.46 7.05 -1.53
C THR A 105 -11.87 7.62 -1.70
N PRO A 106 -12.04 8.95 -1.52
CA PRO A 106 -13.28 9.63 -1.89
C PRO A 106 -13.70 9.36 -3.34
N VAL A 107 -15.00 9.42 -3.60
CA VAL A 107 -15.56 9.19 -4.94
C VAL A 107 -14.92 10.14 -5.96
N GLY A 108 -14.52 9.60 -7.11
CA GLY A 108 -13.90 10.36 -8.20
C GLY A 108 -12.37 10.44 -8.15
N VAL A 109 -11.71 10.19 -7.01
CA VAL A 109 -10.24 10.29 -6.91
C VAL A 109 -9.53 9.31 -7.84
N TRP A 110 -9.92 8.02 -7.83
CA TRP A 110 -9.32 7.04 -8.74
C TRP A 110 -9.62 7.30 -10.21
N GLU A 111 -10.78 7.86 -10.54
CA GLU A 111 -11.09 8.26 -11.92
C GLU A 111 -10.18 9.40 -12.36
N HIS A 112 -9.92 10.35 -11.48
CA HIS A 112 -9.01 11.45 -11.73
C HIS A 112 -7.57 10.97 -11.90
N ILE A 113 -7.05 10.17 -10.98
CA ILE A 113 -5.69 9.60 -11.09
C ILE A 113 -5.57 8.81 -12.40
N SER A 114 -6.58 7.99 -12.73
CA SER A 114 -6.60 7.20 -13.97
C SER A 114 -6.53 8.08 -15.21
N ARG A 115 -7.31 9.18 -15.29
CA ARG A 115 -7.26 10.13 -16.43
C ARG A 115 -5.85 10.70 -16.68
N PHE A 116 -5.13 11.05 -15.62
CA PHE A 116 -3.76 11.55 -15.74
C PHE A 116 -2.75 10.45 -16.07
N LEU A 117 -2.99 9.22 -15.62
CA LEU A 117 -2.13 8.07 -15.89
C LEU A 117 -2.66 7.24 -17.07
N TYR A 118 -2.93 7.94 -18.18
CA TYR A 118 -3.28 7.36 -19.50
C TYR A 118 -4.56 6.52 -19.49
N ASP A 119 -5.57 6.91 -18.72
CA ASP A 119 -6.84 6.19 -18.55
C ASP A 119 -6.67 4.70 -18.16
N ILE A 120 -5.53 4.35 -17.57
CA ILE A 120 -5.24 2.97 -17.17
C ILE A 120 -6.08 2.63 -15.94
N GLN A 121 -6.72 1.47 -15.98
CA GLN A 121 -7.49 0.96 -14.86
C GLN A 121 -6.58 0.59 -13.68
N PRO A 122 -6.90 1.04 -12.45
CA PRO A 122 -6.18 0.63 -11.25
C PRO A 122 -6.37 -0.85 -10.92
N GLU A 123 -5.28 -1.52 -10.58
CA GLU A 123 -5.25 -2.86 -10.01
C GLU A 123 -5.46 -2.77 -8.49
N PHE A 124 -6.63 -3.18 -8.00
CA PHE A 124 -6.96 -3.15 -6.57
C PHE A 124 -6.63 -4.47 -5.87
N VAL A 125 -5.68 -4.44 -4.94
CA VAL A 125 -5.19 -5.62 -4.21
C VAL A 125 -5.22 -5.35 -2.71
N ASP A 126 -5.62 -6.36 -1.94
CA ASP A 126 -5.39 -6.40 -0.49
C ASP A 126 -4.17 -7.28 -0.19
N SER A 127 -3.14 -6.71 0.46
CA SER A 127 -1.96 -7.48 0.86
C SER A 127 -2.24 -8.58 1.89
N ILE A 128 -3.48 -8.73 2.38
CA ILE A 128 -3.89 -9.92 3.17
C ILE A 128 -3.62 -11.25 2.45
N HIS A 129 -3.60 -11.23 1.10
CA HIS A 129 -3.25 -12.38 0.27
C HIS A 129 -1.73 -12.64 0.22
N PHE A 130 -0.93 -11.62 0.55
CA PHE A 130 0.52 -11.63 0.48
C PHE A 130 1.18 -11.76 1.85
N SER A 131 0.57 -11.31 2.94
CA SER A 131 1.14 -11.44 4.30
C SER A 131 0.07 -11.72 5.36
N ALA A 132 0.46 -11.73 6.63
CA ALA A 132 -0.46 -11.84 7.76
C ALA A 132 -1.20 -10.54 8.11
N ALA A 133 -0.97 -9.43 7.40
CA ALA A 133 -1.61 -8.14 7.63
C ALA A 133 -2.35 -7.64 6.37
N ALA A 134 -3.59 -7.19 6.53
CA ALA A 134 -4.33 -6.57 5.44
C ALA A 134 -3.71 -5.23 5.04
N ARG A 135 -3.71 -4.90 3.75
CA ARG A 135 -3.30 -3.57 3.24
C ARG A 135 -3.95 -3.34 1.89
N LYS A 136 -5.13 -2.72 1.91
CA LYS A 136 -5.96 -2.45 0.72
C LYS A 136 -5.38 -1.28 -0.08
N ARG A 137 -4.87 -1.53 -1.28
CA ARG A 137 -4.25 -0.54 -2.18
C ARG A 137 -4.74 -0.66 -3.61
N GLY A 138 -4.64 0.44 -4.34
CA GLY A 138 -4.77 0.46 -5.79
C GLY A 138 -3.42 0.78 -6.42
N TYR A 139 -3.15 0.16 -7.57
CA TYR A 139 -1.91 0.31 -8.30
C TYR A 139 -2.22 0.64 -9.76
N ILE A 140 -1.69 1.74 -10.29
CA ILE A 140 -1.76 2.05 -11.72
C ILE A 140 -0.36 1.89 -12.31
N HIS A 141 -0.25 1.05 -13.33
CA HIS A 141 1.03 0.75 -13.97
C HIS A 141 0.81 0.28 -15.41
N ASN A 142 1.86 0.37 -16.22
CA ASN A 142 1.90 -0.17 -17.59
C ASN A 142 2.65 -1.53 -17.70
N LEU A 143 3.02 -2.15 -16.58
CA LEU A 143 3.70 -3.45 -16.56
C LEU A 143 2.89 -4.58 -17.23
N PRO A 144 3.55 -5.59 -17.82
CA PRO A 144 2.91 -6.86 -18.16
C PRO A 144 2.23 -7.50 -16.94
N ILE A 145 1.10 -8.16 -17.15
CA ILE A 145 0.32 -8.84 -16.08
C ILE A 145 0.45 -10.37 -16.14
N MET A 146 1.04 -10.88 -17.22
CA MET A 146 1.27 -12.31 -17.43
C MET A 146 2.62 -12.74 -16.86
N ASN A 147 2.70 -14.01 -16.44
CA ASN A 147 3.93 -14.64 -15.92
C ASN A 147 4.50 -14.00 -14.65
N ARG A 148 3.66 -13.33 -13.85
CA ARG A 148 4.04 -12.87 -12.51
C ARG A 148 4.39 -14.06 -11.62
N LYS A 149 5.41 -13.89 -10.77
CA LYS A 149 5.87 -14.90 -9.81
C LYS A 149 5.92 -14.32 -8.40
N PRO A 150 5.49 -15.06 -7.36
CA PRO A 150 5.65 -14.61 -5.99
C PRO A 150 7.13 -14.59 -5.60
N LEU A 151 7.48 -13.77 -4.60
CA LEU A 151 8.75 -13.91 -3.91
C LEU A 151 8.83 -15.24 -3.18
N LEU A 152 10.04 -15.78 -3.08
CA LEU A 152 10.36 -16.95 -2.28
C LEU A 152 11.43 -16.59 -1.24
N PRO A 153 11.36 -17.15 -0.02
CA PRO A 153 10.27 -18.01 0.48
C PRO A 153 8.94 -17.25 0.63
N ILE A 154 7.82 -17.97 0.60
CA ILE A 154 6.50 -17.37 0.80
C ILE A 154 6.44 -16.83 2.24
N PRO A 155 6.08 -15.55 2.44
CA PRO A 155 6.01 -14.96 3.78
C PRO A 155 4.86 -15.57 4.61
N PRO A 156 4.95 -15.48 5.95
CA PRO A 156 3.89 -15.87 6.86
C PRO A 156 2.53 -15.26 6.49
N LYS A 157 1.50 -16.10 6.49
CA LYS A 157 0.12 -15.71 6.20
C LYS A 157 -0.72 -15.59 7.46
N THR A 158 -0.33 -16.08 8.61
CA THR A 158 -1.12 -15.90 9.84
C THR A 158 -0.33 -15.19 10.93
N ILE A 159 -1.02 -14.62 11.92
CA ILE A 159 -0.40 -13.98 13.09
C ILE A 159 0.56 -14.96 13.78
N HIS A 160 0.17 -16.23 13.92
CA HIS A 160 0.96 -17.23 14.62
C HIS A 160 2.12 -17.77 13.77
N GLU A 161 2.03 -17.75 12.43
CA GLU A 161 3.20 -18.03 11.58
C GLU A 161 4.21 -16.87 11.64
N ALA A 162 3.73 -15.64 11.72
CA ALA A 162 4.58 -14.46 11.80
C ALA A 162 5.23 -14.33 13.18
N ILE A 163 4.44 -14.43 14.25
CA ILE A 163 4.85 -14.21 15.63
C ILE A 163 4.46 -15.43 16.48
N PRO A 164 5.20 -16.55 16.39
CA PRO A 164 4.81 -17.83 17.00
C PRO A 164 4.56 -17.77 18.50
N ASP A 165 5.34 -16.96 19.23
CA ASP A 165 5.25 -16.84 20.68
C ASP A 165 3.89 -16.32 21.17
N THR A 166 3.11 -15.68 20.30
CA THR A 166 1.76 -15.18 20.62
C THR A 166 0.72 -16.30 20.76
N ALA A 167 0.94 -17.46 20.13
CA ALA A 167 -0.03 -18.55 20.08
C ALA A 167 -0.34 -19.10 21.50
N THR A 168 0.67 -19.18 22.36
CA THR A 168 0.55 -19.66 23.75
C THR A 168 -0.43 -18.83 24.59
N TRP A 169 -0.57 -17.55 24.28
CA TRP A 169 -1.34 -16.60 25.08
C TRP A 169 -2.67 -16.20 24.45
N TRP A 170 -2.98 -16.76 23.28
CA TRP A 170 -4.14 -16.36 22.48
C TRP A 170 -5.44 -16.92 23.07
N PRO A 171 -6.40 -16.07 23.48
CA PRO A 171 -7.67 -16.56 24.01
C PRO A 171 -8.50 -17.25 22.92
N SER A 172 -9.23 -18.30 23.28
CA SER A 172 -10.09 -19.05 22.34
C SER A 172 -11.21 -18.22 21.71
N TRP A 173 -11.62 -17.13 22.36
CA TRP A 173 -12.63 -16.19 21.85
C TRP A 173 -12.06 -15.12 20.92
N ASP A 174 -10.73 -14.95 20.83
CA ASP A 174 -10.10 -14.08 19.85
C ASP A 174 -9.84 -14.85 18.56
N THR A 175 -10.74 -14.69 17.59
CA THR A 175 -10.74 -15.45 16.34
C THR A 175 -9.84 -14.85 15.25
N ARG A 176 -9.10 -13.78 15.55
CA ARG A 176 -8.24 -13.13 14.56
C ARG A 176 -7.08 -14.04 14.19
N THR A 177 -6.95 -14.33 12.90
CA THR A 177 -5.78 -15.00 12.31
C THR A 177 -4.91 -14.05 11.50
N LYS A 178 -5.40 -12.83 11.26
CA LYS A 178 -4.80 -11.77 10.45
C LYS A 178 -4.89 -10.44 11.19
N LEU A 179 -3.93 -9.56 10.89
CA LEU A 179 -3.91 -8.17 11.37
C LEU A 179 -4.63 -7.25 10.38
N ASN A 180 -5.08 -6.11 10.88
CA ASN A 180 -5.58 -5.03 10.03
C ASN A 180 -4.40 -4.26 9.42
N CYS A 181 -4.70 -3.19 8.66
CA CYS A 181 -3.68 -2.31 8.11
C CYS A 181 -2.71 -1.83 9.19
N LEU A 182 -1.42 -2.04 8.95
CA LEU A 182 -0.35 -1.55 9.80
C LEU A 182 -0.32 -0.02 9.72
N LEU A 183 -0.26 0.62 10.89
CA LEU A 183 -0.46 2.05 11.07
C LEU A 183 0.87 2.74 11.42
N THR A 184 0.88 4.07 11.32
CA THR A 184 2.02 4.92 11.72
C THR A 184 2.07 5.17 13.22
N CYS A 185 0.98 4.92 13.93
CA CYS A 185 0.87 5.11 15.37
C CYS A 185 0.43 3.82 16.08
N ILE A 186 0.72 3.76 17.38
CA ILE A 186 0.52 2.57 18.21
C ILE A 186 -0.43 2.84 19.37
N GLY A 187 -1.02 1.77 19.90
CA GLY A 187 -1.86 1.84 21.10
C GLY A 187 -1.08 2.33 22.32
N SER A 188 -1.75 3.06 23.21
CA SER A 188 -1.11 3.60 24.43
C SER A 188 -0.95 2.54 25.52
N ALA A 189 0.01 2.73 26.41
CA ALA A 189 0.17 1.86 27.58
C ALA A 189 -1.10 1.82 28.45
N GLN A 190 -1.78 2.97 28.62
CA GLN A 190 -3.05 3.06 29.35
C GLN A 190 -4.14 2.18 28.73
N LEU A 191 -4.19 2.08 27.40
CA LEU A 191 -5.13 1.20 26.71
C LEU A 191 -4.85 -0.27 27.03
N THR A 192 -3.58 -0.70 26.96
CA THR A 192 -3.21 -2.09 27.27
C THR A 192 -3.53 -2.47 28.72
N GLU A 193 -3.37 -1.54 29.66
CA GLU A 193 -3.73 -1.75 31.07
C GLU A 193 -5.26 -1.81 31.27
N ARG A 194 -6.02 -0.97 30.55
CA ARG A 194 -7.48 -1.03 30.56
C ARG A 194 -7.99 -2.37 30.02
N ILE A 195 -7.38 -2.90 28.97
CA ILE A 195 -7.70 -4.23 28.41
C ILE A 195 -7.39 -5.31 29.46
N ARG A 196 -6.19 -5.28 30.06
CA ARG A 196 -5.80 -6.22 31.12
C ARG A 196 -6.81 -6.27 32.25
N ASN A 197 -7.29 -5.11 32.71
CA ASN A 197 -8.26 -5.04 33.80
C ASN A 197 -9.62 -5.68 33.42
N LYS A 198 -10.05 -5.52 32.17
CA LYS A 198 -11.31 -6.11 31.68
C LYS A 198 -11.28 -7.63 31.57
N VAL A 199 -10.13 -8.23 31.29
CA VAL A 199 -9.99 -9.68 31.14
C VAL A 199 -9.38 -10.37 32.36
N LYS A 200 -9.14 -9.62 33.45
CA LYS A 200 -8.44 -10.10 34.65
C LYS A 200 -9.14 -11.28 35.32
N SER A 201 -10.47 -11.34 35.28
CA SER A 201 -11.28 -12.41 35.88
C SER A 201 -11.11 -13.78 35.20
N GLY A 202 -10.53 -13.84 33.99
CA GLY A 202 -10.46 -15.06 33.17
C GLY A 202 -11.76 -15.41 32.44
N HIS A 203 -12.88 -14.85 32.88
CA HIS A 203 -14.20 -14.95 32.25
C HIS A 203 -14.75 -13.54 31.99
N PRO A 204 -14.23 -12.83 30.97
CA PRO A 204 -14.75 -11.51 30.61
C PRO A 204 -16.19 -11.61 30.11
N SER A 205 -16.98 -10.55 30.35
CA SER A 205 -18.33 -10.43 29.78
C SER A 205 -18.29 -10.29 28.26
N ASP A 206 -19.40 -10.57 27.57
CA ASP A 206 -19.49 -10.40 26.11
C ASP A 206 -19.19 -8.95 25.68
N ASP A 207 -19.61 -7.96 26.47
CA ASP A 207 -19.32 -6.55 26.24
C ASP A 207 -17.82 -6.23 26.40
N ASP A 208 -17.17 -6.86 27.37
CA ASP A 208 -15.72 -6.73 27.55
C ASP A 208 -14.96 -7.40 26.41
N ILE A 209 -15.36 -8.61 26.00
CA ILE A 209 -14.78 -9.31 24.85
C ILE A 209 -14.90 -8.44 23.61
N LYS A 210 -16.11 -7.91 23.32
CA LYS A 210 -16.36 -7.03 22.18
C LYS A 210 -15.46 -5.79 22.22
N PHE A 211 -15.41 -5.10 23.37
CA PHE A 211 -14.52 -3.95 23.54
C PHE A 211 -13.05 -4.32 23.28
N VAL A 212 -12.57 -5.42 23.86
CA VAL A 212 -11.17 -5.85 23.71
C VAL A 212 -10.86 -6.17 22.26
N ILE A 213 -11.71 -6.93 21.57
CA ILE A 213 -11.51 -7.25 20.15
C ILE A 213 -11.52 -5.99 19.30
N GLU A 214 -12.45 -5.06 19.51
CA GLU A 214 -12.49 -3.79 18.78
C GLU A 214 -11.19 -3.00 18.95
N GLN A 215 -10.66 -2.90 20.19
CA GLN A 215 -9.40 -2.21 20.43
C GLN A 215 -8.20 -2.97 19.86
N CYS A 216 -8.17 -4.30 19.97
CA CYS A 216 -7.08 -5.10 19.42
C CYS A 216 -7.04 -5.03 17.88
N LYS A 217 -8.20 -5.03 17.21
CA LYS A 217 -8.30 -4.79 15.76
C LYS A 217 -7.84 -3.38 15.38
N LYS A 218 -8.28 -2.37 16.13
CA LYS A 218 -7.97 -0.97 15.83
C LYS A 218 -6.47 -0.68 15.94
N TRP A 219 -5.81 -1.24 16.96
CA TRP A 219 -4.41 -0.94 17.27
C TRP A 219 -3.45 -2.08 16.94
N ASN A 220 -3.92 -3.11 16.23
CA ASN A 220 -3.18 -4.34 15.92
C ASN A 220 -2.50 -4.95 17.16
N LEU A 221 -3.21 -4.99 18.29
CA LEU A 221 -2.67 -5.55 19.52
C LEU A 221 -2.64 -7.08 19.45
N VAL A 222 -1.56 -7.67 19.95
CA VAL A 222 -1.32 -9.11 20.01
C VAL A 222 -1.16 -9.57 21.45
N TRP A 223 -1.53 -10.82 21.75
CA TRP A 223 -1.41 -11.41 23.07
C TRP A 223 0.02 -11.86 23.33
N VAL A 224 0.63 -11.34 24.40
CA VAL A 224 2.05 -11.59 24.74
C VAL A 224 2.23 -12.21 26.14
N GLY A 225 1.12 -12.46 26.84
CA GLY A 225 1.13 -13.02 28.17
C GLY A 225 -0.28 -13.23 28.69
N LYS A 226 -0.42 -13.97 29.80
CA LYS A 226 -1.71 -14.17 30.46
C LYS A 226 -2.37 -12.81 30.74
N ASN A 227 -3.53 -12.59 30.12
CA ASN A 227 -4.32 -11.35 30.23
C ASN A 227 -3.57 -10.08 29.76
N ARG A 228 -2.54 -10.23 28.91
CA ARG A 228 -1.70 -9.12 28.46
C ARG A 228 -1.66 -9.05 26.94
N VAL A 229 -2.03 -7.89 26.43
CA VAL A 229 -1.82 -7.50 25.04
C VAL A 229 -0.71 -6.47 24.95
N ALA A 230 0.00 -6.47 23.82
CA ALA A 230 1.01 -5.46 23.47
C ALA A 230 0.81 -4.98 22.04
N VAL A 231 1.42 -3.84 21.74
CA VAL A 231 1.60 -3.37 20.37
C VAL A 231 2.62 -4.27 19.66
N LEU A 232 2.56 -4.33 18.33
CA LEU A 232 3.60 -4.98 17.54
C LEU A 232 4.93 -4.25 17.76
N GLU A 233 6.03 -4.99 17.89
CA GLU A 233 7.35 -4.38 17.87
C GLU A 233 7.73 -3.95 16.44
N PRO A 234 8.65 -2.98 16.26
CA PRO A 234 9.03 -2.55 14.91
C PRO A 234 9.57 -3.69 14.04
N GLU A 235 10.28 -4.64 14.63
CA GLU A 235 10.78 -5.85 13.95
C GLU A 235 9.64 -6.75 13.46
N ASP A 236 8.52 -6.82 14.19
CA ASP A 236 7.32 -7.54 13.75
C ASP A 236 6.71 -6.87 12.52
N MET A 237 6.65 -5.53 12.53
CA MET A 237 6.17 -4.76 11.38
C MET A 237 7.07 -4.90 10.16
N GLU A 238 8.39 -4.85 10.34
CA GLU A 238 9.37 -5.10 9.27
C GLU A 238 9.10 -6.45 8.59
N MET A 239 8.97 -7.52 9.38
CA MET A 239 8.66 -8.85 8.87
C MET A 239 7.31 -8.91 8.14
N LEU A 240 6.24 -8.35 8.72
CA LEU A 240 4.89 -8.35 8.13
C LEU A 240 4.81 -7.57 6.82
N LEU A 241 5.64 -6.54 6.68
CA LEU A 241 5.77 -5.73 5.46
C LEU A 241 6.78 -6.31 4.46
N GLY A 242 7.51 -7.35 4.84
CA GLY A 242 8.49 -8.03 4.00
C GLY A 242 9.86 -7.35 3.95
N PHE A 243 10.20 -6.47 4.89
CA PHE A 243 11.53 -5.86 5.03
C PHE A 243 12.52 -6.86 5.65
N PRO A 244 13.85 -6.64 5.45
CA PRO A 244 14.86 -7.34 6.24
C PRO A 244 14.65 -7.14 7.75
N LYS A 245 15.09 -8.11 8.57
CA LYS A 245 15.02 -7.98 10.02
C LYS A 245 15.94 -6.86 10.50
N CYS A 246 15.48 -6.04 11.44
CA CYS A 246 16.20 -4.88 11.98
C CYS A 246 16.45 -3.77 10.94
N TYR A 247 15.71 -3.76 9.83
CA TYR A 247 15.94 -2.84 8.71
C TYR A 247 15.90 -1.35 9.10
N THR A 248 14.99 -0.98 10.00
CA THR A 248 14.84 0.40 10.47
C THR A 248 15.55 0.64 11.80
N ARG A 249 16.42 -0.27 12.25
CA ARG A 249 17.13 -0.13 13.53
C ARG A 249 18.15 1.03 13.45
N GLY A 250 18.29 1.79 14.52
CA GLY A 250 19.21 2.93 14.60
C GLY A 250 18.52 4.30 14.49
N VAL A 251 17.22 4.31 14.20
CA VAL A 251 16.37 5.52 14.25
C VAL A 251 15.41 5.47 15.45
N SER A 252 14.77 6.59 15.77
CA SER A 252 13.88 6.66 16.94
C SER A 252 12.70 5.68 16.79
N ARG A 253 12.19 5.14 17.91
CA ARG A 253 11.08 4.19 17.88
C ARG A 253 9.84 4.78 17.17
N THR A 254 9.55 6.06 17.36
CA THR A 254 8.45 6.76 16.70
C THR A 254 8.68 6.85 15.19
N ASP A 255 9.88 7.22 14.76
CA ASP A 255 10.21 7.30 13.33
C ASP A 255 10.12 5.94 12.64
N ARG A 256 10.51 4.85 13.33
CA ARG A 256 10.35 3.48 12.81
C ARG A 256 8.90 3.17 12.50
N TYR A 257 7.98 3.40 13.44
CA TYR A 257 6.55 3.16 13.22
C TYR A 257 5.98 4.02 12.08
N LYS A 258 6.34 5.31 12.05
CA LYS A 258 5.89 6.23 11.00
C LYS A 258 6.38 5.78 9.62
N ALA A 259 7.65 5.43 9.49
CA ALA A 259 8.26 4.96 8.26
C ALA A 259 7.65 3.64 7.77
N LEU A 260 7.51 2.65 8.67
CA LEU A 260 6.95 1.33 8.34
C LEU A 260 5.46 1.42 7.97
N GLY A 261 4.65 2.16 8.73
CA GLY A 261 3.22 2.32 8.47
C GLY A 261 2.93 2.87 7.06
N ASN A 262 3.78 3.77 6.57
CA ASN A 262 3.66 4.43 5.27
C ASN A 262 4.37 3.71 4.11
N SER A 263 5.10 2.63 4.38
CA SER A 263 5.89 1.92 3.37
C SER A 263 5.05 0.99 2.47
N PHE A 264 5.68 0.45 1.42
CA PHE A 264 5.07 -0.63 0.64
C PHE A 264 5.05 -1.96 1.41
N GLN A 265 4.08 -2.81 1.08
CA GLN A 265 4.18 -4.24 1.40
C GLN A 265 4.98 -4.90 0.27
N ILE A 266 6.19 -5.36 0.60
CA ILE A 266 7.22 -5.75 -0.37
C ILE A 266 6.79 -6.93 -1.22
N ASP A 267 6.18 -7.96 -0.64
CA ASP A 267 5.77 -9.16 -1.40
C ASP A 267 4.69 -8.87 -2.45
N THR A 268 3.76 -7.96 -2.15
CA THR A 268 2.71 -7.50 -3.07
C THR A 268 3.36 -6.76 -4.25
N VAL A 269 4.23 -5.79 -3.94
CA VAL A 269 4.90 -5.00 -4.98
C VAL A 269 5.84 -5.87 -5.82
N ALA A 270 6.63 -6.74 -5.19
CA ALA A 270 7.53 -7.65 -5.87
C ALA A 270 6.77 -8.63 -6.78
N TYR A 271 5.59 -9.10 -6.40
CA TYR A 271 4.77 -9.91 -7.28
C TYR A 271 4.40 -9.17 -8.57
N HIS A 272 4.04 -7.88 -8.49
CA HIS A 272 3.77 -7.07 -9.68
C HIS A 272 5.03 -6.79 -10.51
N LEU A 273 6.16 -6.49 -9.86
CA LEU A 273 7.44 -6.17 -10.51
C LEU A 273 8.18 -7.41 -11.04
N SER A 274 7.77 -8.63 -10.65
CA SER A 274 8.45 -9.88 -11.02
C SER A 274 8.61 -10.11 -12.53
N VAL A 275 7.71 -9.53 -13.32
CA VAL A 275 7.76 -9.59 -14.80
C VAL A 275 8.98 -8.88 -15.38
N LEU A 276 9.58 -7.93 -14.65
CA LEU A 276 10.75 -7.18 -15.09
C LEU A 276 12.02 -8.02 -15.04
N LYS A 277 12.09 -9.05 -14.18
CA LYS A 277 13.28 -9.88 -14.02
C LYS A 277 13.82 -10.48 -15.33
N PRO A 278 13.02 -11.19 -16.14
CA PRO A 278 13.50 -11.70 -17.42
C PRO A 278 13.74 -10.61 -18.47
N MET A 279 13.16 -9.41 -18.30
CA MET A 279 13.29 -8.30 -19.26
C MET A 279 14.58 -7.51 -19.06
N TYR A 280 15.11 -7.50 -17.84
CA TYR A 280 16.28 -6.73 -17.43
C TYR A 280 17.34 -7.60 -16.74
N PRO A 281 17.92 -8.61 -17.43
CA PRO A 281 18.91 -9.51 -16.85
C PRO A 281 20.19 -8.79 -16.41
N ASN A 282 20.50 -7.65 -17.04
CA ASN A 282 21.69 -6.84 -16.75
C ASN A 282 21.40 -5.67 -15.78
N GLY A 283 20.25 -5.70 -15.11
CA GLY A 283 19.83 -4.66 -14.18
C GLY A 283 19.04 -3.52 -14.82
N MET A 284 18.58 -2.61 -13.95
CA MET A 284 17.67 -1.51 -14.29
C MET A 284 18.14 -0.18 -13.73
N ASN A 285 17.74 0.89 -14.41
CA ASN A 285 17.75 2.25 -13.92
C ASN A 285 16.37 2.63 -13.37
N VAL A 286 16.30 3.08 -12.12
CA VAL A 286 15.05 3.32 -11.39
C VAL A 286 14.97 4.77 -10.95
N LEU A 287 13.84 5.42 -11.26
CA LEU A 287 13.44 6.68 -10.65
C LEU A 287 12.35 6.41 -9.63
N SER A 288 12.69 6.53 -8.34
CA SER A 288 11.83 6.20 -7.21
C SER A 288 11.37 7.49 -6.53
N LEU A 289 10.12 7.89 -6.82
CA LEU A 289 9.50 9.10 -6.28
C LEU A 289 8.74 8.78 -5.00
N PHE A 290 8.95 9.58 -3.95
CA PHE A 290 8.41 9.32 -2.61
C PHE A 290 8.87 7.95 -2.08
N SER A 291 10.16 7.67 -2.22
CA SER A 291 10.73 6.34 -2.02
C SER A 291 10.59 5.83 -0.57
N GLY A 292 10.39 6.73 0.41
CA GLY A 292 10.26 6.37 1.80
C GLY A 292 11.49 5.61 2.25
N ILE A 293 11.27 4.45 2.85
CA ILE A 293 12.34 3.55 3.31
C ILE A 293 12.73 2.52 2.24
N GLY A 294 12.58 2.81 0.95
CA GLY A 294 13.18 1.97 -0.10
C GLY A 294 12.41 0.67 -0.42
N GLY A 295 11.09 0.65 -0.24
CA GLY A 295 10.29 -0.57 -0.42
C GLY A 295 10.32 -1.12 -1.85
N ALA A 296 10.44 -0.25 -2.86
CA ALA A 296 10.55 -0.66 -4.27
C ALA A 296 11.92 -1.28 -4.57
N GLU A 297 12.97 -0.65 -4.08
CA GLU A 297 14.37 -1.06 -4.22
C GLU A 297 14.59 -2.43 -3.58
N ILE A 298 14.05 -2.64 -2.37
CA ILE A 298 14.10 -3.94 -1.70
C ILE A 298 13.31 -5.00 -2.47
N ALA A 299 12.14 -4.66 -3.02
CA ALA A 299 11.36 -5.59 -3.83
C ALA A 299 12.14 -6.04 -5.08
N LEU A 300 12.76 -5.10 -5.80
CA LEU A 300 13.60 -5.39 -6.96
C LEU A 300 14.86 -6.20 -6.58
N HIS A 301 15.51 -5.83 -5.48
CA HIS A 301 16.67 -6.56 -4.96
C HIS A 301 16.31 -8.01 -4.60
N LYS A 302 15.19 -8.24 -3.89
CA LYS A 302 14.69 -9.59 -3.55
C LYS A 302 14.28 -10.40 -4.76
N LEU A 303 13.82 -9.75 -5.83
CA LEU A 303 13.59 -10.41 -7.12
C LEU A 303 14.90 -10.83 -7.80
N GLY A 304 16.05 -10.32 -7.35
CA GLY A 304 17.35 -10.54 -7.98
C GLY A 304 17.52 -9.73 -9.26
N ILE A 305 16.87 -8.56 -9.34
CA ILE A 305 17.04 -7.61 -10.45
C ILE A 305 18.14 -6.63 -10.02
N PRO A 306 19.30 -6.58 -10.72
CA PRO A 306 20.36 -5.66 -10.34
C PRO A 306 19.91 -4.20 -10.44
N LEU A 307 20.27 -3.39 -9.43
CA LEU A 307 19.99 -1.96 -9.41
C LEU A 307 21.22 -1.22 -9.91
N ASN A 308 21.21 -0.82 -11.19
CA ASN A 308 22.38 -0.16 -11.80
C ASN A 308 22.47 1.29 -11.35
N ASN A 309 21.35 2.01 -11.43
CA ASN A 309 21.23 3.38 -10.97
C ASN A 309 19.86 3.59 -10.33
N VAL A 310 19.84 4.18 -9.14
CA VAL A 310 18.60 4.53 -8.43
C VAL A 310 18.63 6.00 -8.09
N VAL A 311 17.71 6.77 -8.67
CA VAL A 311 17.42 8.13 -8.22
C VAL A 311 16.24 8.05 -7.26
N SER A 312 16.52 8.20 -5.97
CA SER A 312 15.56 8.11 -4.88
C SER A 312 15.18 9.50 -4.39
N VAL A 313 13.89 9.84 -4.46
CA VAL A 313 13.34 11.14 -4.05
C VAL A 313 12.55 10.98 -2.77
N GLU A 314 13.09 11.47 -1.67
CA GLU A 314 12.52 11.29 -0.32
C GLU A 314 12.78 12.50 0.56
N ILE A 315 11.71 13.03 1.20
CA ILE A 315 11.77 14.25 2.00
C ILE A 315 12.41 14.05 3.37
N SER A 316 12.14 12.92 4.03
CA SER A 316 12.67 12.62 5.35
C SER A 316 14.15 12.22 5.28
N SER A 317 14.99 12.97 5.97
CA SER A 317 16.40 12.61 6.12
C SER A 317 16.60 11.29 6.88
N VAL A 318 15.66 10.92 7.76
CA VAL A 318 15.66 9.64 8.48
C VAL A 318 15.46 8.48 7.51
N ASN A 319 14.47 8.60 6.62
CA ASN A 319 14.19 7.58 5.61
C ASN A 319 15.37 7.41 4.63
N ARG A 320 15.96 8.53 4.16
CA ARG A 320 17.16 8.49 3.31
C ARG A 320 18.34 7.79 3.99
N LYS A 321 18.54 8.00 5.31
CA LYS A 321 19.58 7.29 6.08
C LYS A 321 19.35 5.79 6.13
N ILE A 322 18.10 5.34 6.34
CA ILE A 322 17.74 3.91 6.34
C ILE A 322 18.08 3.28 4.99
N VAL A 323 17.68 3.92 3.87
CA VAL A 323 17.97 3.41 2.52
C VAL A 323 19.48 3.39 2.24
N ASN A 324 20.22 4.43 2.63
CA ASN A 324 21.67 4.46 2.48
C ASN A 324 22.36 3.33 3.25
N GLN A 325 21.97 3.13 4.50
CA GLN A 325 22.53 2.05 5.33
C GLN A 325 22.28 0.69 4.66
N TRP A 326 21.07 0.43 4.18
CA TRP A 326 20.77 -0.80 3.45
C TRP A 326 21.57 -0.95 2.14
N TRP A 327 21.74 0.15 1.40
CA TRP A 327 22.51 0.16 0.16
C TRP A 327 23.96 -0.27 0.40
N GLU A 328 24.57 0.23 1.48
CA GLU A 328 25.93 -0.12 1.91
C GLU A 328 25.99 -1.55 2.46
N GLU A 329 25.09 -1.95 3.36
CA GLU A 329 25.05 -3.27 3.99
C GLU A 329 24.82 -4.42 2.99
N THR A 330 24.12 -4.14 1.89
CA THR A 330 23.90 -5.13 0.81
C THR A 330 24.92 -5.05 -0.31
N GLU A 331 25.96 -4.23 -0.16
CA GLU A 331 27.05 -4.07 -1.11
C GLU A 331 26.56 -3.81 -2.55
N GLN A 332 25.53 -2.96 -2.69
CA GLN A 332 24.99 -2.63 -4.00
C GLN A 332 26.09 -2.03 -4.89
N LYS A 333 26.28 -2.62 -6.06
CA LYS A 333 27.32 -2.21 -7.02
C LYS A 333 26.94 -0.99 -7.85
N GLY A 334 25.65 -0.70 -7.93
CA GLY A 334 25.14 0.45 -8.67
C GLY A 334 25.32 1.77 -7.93
N ARG A 335 24.74 2.82 -8.50
CA ARG A 335 24.75 4.16 -7.93
C ARG A 335 23.41 4.53 -7.32
N LEU A 336 23.43 4.99 -6.06
CA LEU A 336 22.28 5.59 -5.38
C LEU A 336 22.43 7.12 -5.33
N ILE A 337 21.45 7.84 -5.89
CA ILE A 337 21.36 9.30 -5.88
C ILE A 337 20.15 9.69 -5.05
N HIS A 338 20.37 10.49 -4.00
CA HIS A 338 19.28 11.03 -3.20
C HIS A 338 18.90 12.44 -3.62
N VAL A 339 17.60 12.66 -3.75
CA VAL A 339 16.99 13.98 -3.93
C VAL A 339 16.01 14.20 -2.78
N ALA A 340 16.13 15.34 -2.10
CA ALA A 340 15.28 15.58 -0.93
C ALA A 340 13.84 15.94 -1.29
N ASP A 341 13.62 16.71 -2.36
CA ASP A 341 12.30 17.29 -2.62
C ASP A 341 11.95 17.16 -4.10
N VAL A 342 10.83 16.51 -4.37
CA VAL A 342 10.30 16.30 -5.73
C VAL A 342 10.08 17.61 -6.47
N ARG A 343 9.74 18.69 -5.75
CA ARG A 343 9.48 20.03 -6.31
C ARG A 343 10.74 20.70 -6.84
N LYS A 344 11.93 20.23 -6.44
CA LYS A 344 13.21 20.73 -6.95
C LYS A 344 13.62 20.09 -8.26
N ILE A 345 12.89 19.06 -8.71
CA ILE A 345 13.20 18.32 -9.94
C ILE A 345 12.59 19.06 -11.13
N ASN A 346 13.43 19.72 -11.90
CA ASN A 346 13.04 20.39 -13.14
C ASN A 346 13.45 19.56 -14.37
N ASN A 347 13.02 20.02 -15.55
CA ASN A 347 13.27 19.34 -16.82
C ASN A 347 14.75 19.16 -17.13
N SER A 348 15.59 20.17 -16.86
CA SER A 348 17.04 20.07 -17.10
C SER A 348 17.72 19.07 -16.17
N THR A 349 17.24 18.94 -14.93
CA THR A 349 17.71 17.90 -14.00
C THR A 349 17.38 16.51 -14.54
N ILE A 350 16.16 16.31 -15.05
CA ILE A 350 15.72 15.05 -15.64
C ILE A 350 16.53 14.73 -16.90
N ASP A 351 16.74 15.71 -17.78
CA ASP A 351 17.58 15.56 -18.98
C ASP A 351 19.00 15.12 -18.59
N GLY A 352 19.62 15.79 -17.61
CA GLY A 352 20.94 15.43 -17.12
C GLY A 352 21.02 13.99 -16.61
N TRP A 353 20.01 13.52 -15.86
CA TRP A 353 19.95 12.12 -15.45
C TRP A 353 19.75 11.17 -16.63
N ILE A 354 18.89 11.49 -17.59
CA ILE A 354 18.68 10.63 -18.76
C ILE A 354 19.99 10.49 -19.55
N ASP A 355 20.70 11.60 -19.75
CA ASP A 355 21.95 11.61 -20.52
C ASP A 355 23.09 10.89 -19.77
N GLU A 356 23.19 11.07 -18.45
CA GLU A 356 24.22 10.44 -17.63
C GLU A 356 23.95 8.94 -17.36
N LEU A 357 22.68 8.57 -17.13
CA LEU A 357 22.28 7.22 -16.75
C LEU A 357 21.89 6.35 -17.94
N ASN A 358 21.78 6.93 -19.14
CA ASN A 358 21.20 6.30 -20.33
C ASN A 358 19.71 5.94 -20.13
N GLY A 359 18.95 6.87 -19.56
CA GLY A 359 17.50 6.75 -19.36
C GLY A 359 17.08 5.93 -18.13
N PHE A 360 15.75 5.80 -17.96
CA PHE A 360 15.12 5.07 -16.86
C PHE A 360 14.27 3.92 -17.39
N ASP A 361 14.34 2.77 -16.72
CA ASP A 361 13.54 1.60 -17.07
C ASP A 361 12.25 1.54 -16.26
N LEU A 362 12.26 2.10 -15.04
CA LEU A 362 11.13 2.12 -14.13
C LEU A 362 11.01 3.48 -13.42
N VAL A 363 9.82 4.08 -13.48
CA VAL A 363 9.41 5.23 -12.66
C VAL A 363 8.36 4.77 -11.65
N ILE A 364 8.74 4.64 -10.38
CA ILE A 364 7.89 4.09 -9.33
C ILE A 364 7.62 5.12 -8.24
N GLY A 365 6.42 5.13 -7.66
CA GLY A 365 6.13 5.96 -6.50
C GLY A 365 4.81 5.66 -5.81
N GLY A 366 4.72 6.01 -4.53
CA GLY A 366 3.49 5.97 -3.74
C GLY A 366 3.30 7.34 -3.09
N SER A 367 2.23 8.07 -3.44
CA SER A 367 2.08 9.42 -2.92
C SER A 367 1.78 9.38 -1.40
N PRO A 368 2.39 10.25 -0.58
CA PRO A 368 2.10 10.33 0.84
C PRO A 368 0.68 10.87 1.06
N CYS A 369 -0.28 9.96 1.18
CA CYS A 369 -1.70 10.27 1.17
C CYS A 369 -2.31 10.31 2.58
N ASN A 370 -1.75 11.13 3.48
CA ASN A 370 -2.30 11.31 4.82
C ASN A 370 -3.69 11.97 4.82
N ASN A 371 -4.01 12.79 3.81
CA ASN A 371 -5.30 13.54 3.74
C ASN A 371 -6.39 12.85 2.91
N LEU A 372 -6.08 11.79 2.16
CA LEU A 372 -7.07 11.06 1.36
C LEU A 372 -7.83 9.99 2.16
N ALA A 373 -7.39 9.71 3.39
CA ALA A 373 -8.08 8.86 4.36
C ALA A 373 -9.28 9.55 5.04
N GLY A 374 -10.03 10.39 4.32
CA GLY A 374 -11.47 10.58 4.51
C GLY A 374 -12.06 11.00 5.87
N GLY A 375 -11.34 11.52 6.87
CA GLY A 375 -11.99 11.85 8.15
C GLY A 375 -11.68 13.17 8.85
N ASN A 376 -10.86 14.07 8.27
CA ASN A 376 -10.87 15.46 8.73
C ASN A 376 -12.23 16.13 8.41
N ARG A 377 -13.11 16.19 9.42
CA ARG A 377 -14.42 16.88 9.38
C ARG A 377 -14.30 18.39 9.10
N ARG A 378 -13.06 18.93 9.04
CA ARG A 378 -12.74 20.35 8.81
C ARG A 378 -12.02 20.65 7.49
N THR A 379 -11.55 19.68 6.72
CA THR A 379 -10.98 19.91 5.38
C THR A 379 -11.45 18.80 4.45
N ARG A 380 -12.63 19.02 3.86
CA ARG A 380 -13.14 18.24 2.73
C ARG A 380 -12.54 18.75 1.43
N ASP A 381 -11.24 18.98 1.41
CA ASP A 381 -10.58 19.42 0.19
C ASP A 381 -10.15 18.14 -0.48
N GLY A 382 -10.91 17.69 -1.48
CA GLY A 382 -10.62 16.47 -2.23
C GLY A 382 -9.24 16.55 -2.90
N LEU A 383 -9.20 16.63 -4.22
CA LEU A 383 -7.94 16.80 -4.95
C LEU A 383 -7.37 18.24 -4.89
N GLU A 384 -7.94 19.08 -4.02
CA GLU A 384 -7.57 20.49 -3.83
C GLU A 384 -6.74 20.73 -2.55
N GLY A 385 -6.59 19.72 -1.67
CA GLY A 385 -5.73 19.81 -0.49
C GLY A 385 -4.23 19.76 -0.84
N GLU A 386 -3.38 20.34 0.01
CA GLU A 386 -1.91 20.43 -0.19
C GLU A 386 -1.21 19.10 -0.53
N HIS A 387 -1.75 17.93 -0.21
CA HIS A 387 -1.15 16.63 -0.56
C HIS A 387 -1.54 16.11 -1.95
N SER A 388 -2.64 16.61 -2.52
CA SER A 388 -3.06 16.31 -3.90
C SER A 388 -2.11 16.95 -4.93
N CYS A 389 -1.29 17.93 -4.53
CA CYS A 389 -0.25 18.50 -5.37
C CYS A 389 0.87 17.50 -5.71
N LEU A 390 1.19 16.58 -4.79
CA LEU A 390 2.32 15.65 -4.96
C LEU A 390 2.03 14.57 -6.01
N PHE A 391 0.75 14.23 -6.22
CA PHE A 391 0.37 13.40 -7.37
C PHE A 391 0.69 14.11 -8.69
N TYR A 392 0.42 15.41 -8.82
CA TYR A 392 0.74 16.15 -10.03
C TYR A 392 2.25 16.27 -10.26
N GLU A 393 3.06 16.31 -9.19
CA GLU A 393 4.51 16.21 -9.30
C GLU A 393 4.97 14.84 -9.84
N TYR A 394 4.36 13.74 -9.38
CA TYR A 394 4.58 12.41 -9.96
C TYR A 394 4.27 12.39 -11.46
N TYR A 395 3.07 12.84 -11.82
CA TYR A 395 2.62 12.88 -13.22
C TYR A 395 3.53 13.75 -14.08
N ARG A 396 3.84 14.97 -13.64
CA ARG A 396 4.72 15.91 -14.35
C ARG A 396 6.07 15.29 -14.67
N ILE A 397 6.68 14.62 -13.69
CA ILE A 397 7.97 13.97 -13.86
C ILE A 397 7.85 12.76 -14.79
N LEU A 398 6.86 11.88 -14.57
CA LEU A 398 6.63 10.71 -15.42
C LEU A 398 6.42 11.10 -16.89
N ASP A 399 5.53 12.04 -17.15
CA ASP A 399 5.19 12.49 -18.50
C ASP A 399 6.41 13.10 -19.21
N TYR A 400 7.19 13.91 -18.48
CA TYR A 400 8.40 14.48 -19.02
C TYR A 400 9.48 13.42 -19.30
N VAL A 401 9.74 12.48 -18.38
CA VAL A 401 10.69 11.37 -18.60
C VAL A 401 10.29 10.58 -19.84
N ARG A 402 9.01 10.19 -19.97
CA ARG A 402 8.51 9.45 -21.13
C ARG A 402 8.72 10.24 -22.44
N THR A 403 8.37 11.51 -22.44
CA THR A 403 8.52 12.40 -23.59
C THR A 403 9.99 12.58 -23.99
N ALA A 404 10.85 12.84 -23.00
CA ALA A 404 12.27 13.06 -23.19
C ALA A 404 13.00 11.82 -23.72
N MET A 405 12.67 10.63 -23.20
CA MET A 405 13.24 9.36 -23.67
C MET A 405 12.78 9.01 -25.08
N LYS A 406 11.48 9.19 -25.40
CA LYS A 406 10.96 8.97 -26.76
C LYS A 406 11.64 9.89 -27.78
N ARG A 407 11.85 11.16 -27.44
CA ARG A 407 12.56 12.12 -28.31
C ARG A 407 13.99 11.68 -28.60
N ARG A 408 14.73 11.23 -27.57
CA ARG A 408 16.11 10.74 -27.73
C ARG A 408 16.18 9.47 -28.56
N ALA A 409 15.28 8.50 -28.32
CA ALA A 409 15.20 7.28 -29.13
C ALA A 409 14.91 7.58 -30.62
N ALA A 410 13.99 8.51 -30.89
CA ALA A 410 13.66 8.93 -32.25
C ALA A 410 14.80 9.70 -32.94
N ALA A 411 15.65 10.39 -32.19
CA ALA A 411 16.83 11.06 -32.72
C ALA A 411 17.93 10.06 -33.09
N SER A 412 18.19 9.06 -32.24
CA SER A 412 19.19 8.01 -32.52
C SER A 412 18.85 7.21 -33.78
N CYS A 413 17.57 6.86 -34.00
CA CYS A 413 17.15 6.12 -35.19
C CYS A 413 17.24 6.88 -36.53
N ARG A 414 17.59 8.18 -36.53
CA ARG A 414 17.76 8.98 -37.76
C ARG A 414 19.20 9.03 -38.26
N PHE A 415 20.15 8.53 -37.47
CA PHE A 415 21.58 8.55 -37.77
C PHE A 415 22.17 7.15 -37.99
N ASP A 416 21.36 6.11 -37.84
CA ASP A 416 21.60 4.73 -38.32
C ASP A 416 20.84 4.50 -39.63
#